data_AF-A0AAW0FWX6-F1
#
_entry.id   AF-A0AAW0FWX6-F1
#
_cell.length_a   1.000
_cell.length_b   1.000
_cell.length_c   1.000
_cell.angle_alpha   90.00
_cell.angle_beta   90.00
_cell.angle_gamma   90.00
#
_symmetry.space_group_name_H-M   'P 1'
#
loop_
_entity.id
_entity.type
_entity.pdbx_description
1 polymer ?
#
loop_
_entity_poly.entity_id
_entity_poly.type
_entity_poly.pdbx_seq_one_letter_code
_entity_poly.pdbx_strand_id
1 'polypeptide(L)'
;MSEETGKLSPSMGPLLAKLPKLPHVAATDPERSVLDLFRVAIAQIIVDGIPTLTIDQVYDGVDFGKKGNDFTVALPRFKLKGKPDAFAKQVIEKFQPNEWIESAVSEGIFLHFQVRTTTLNRLTLNQINDLTYNTASGEPEYGINTLGKGQEGHHRILITEHCQILPCRTLA
;
A
#
# COMPACT_ATOMS: atom_id res chain seq x y z
N MET A 1 -29.36 -1.18 1.52
CA MET A 1 -28.13 -2.00 1.59
C MET A 1 -27.49 -1.89 0.23
N SER A 2 -26.72 -0.84 0.00
CA SER A 2 -26.10 -0.57 -1.28
C SER A 2 -24.71 -1.18 -1.26
N GLU A 3 -24.56 -2.36 -1.86
CA GLU A 3 -23.28 -2.84 -2.35
C GLU A 3 -22.87 -1.91 -3.50
N GLU A 4 -22.09 -0.88 -3.19
CA GLU A 4 -21.36 -0.14 -4.20
C GLU A 4 -20.15 -0.99 -4.59
N THR A 5 -20.38 -1.94 -5.50
CA THR A 5 -19.30 -2.62 -6.20
C THR A 5 -18.55 -1.54 -7.00
N GLY A 6 -17.42 -1.08 -6.46
CA GLY A 6 -16.41 -0.36 -7.21
C GLY A 6 -16.20 -1.08 -8.54
N LYS A 7 -16.38 -0.35 -9.63
CA LYS A 7 -16.17 -0.87 -10.98
C LYS A 7 -14.67 -1.10 -11.14
N LEU A 8 -14.23 -2.31 -10.77
CA LEU A 8 -12.91 -2.80 -11.11
C LEU A 8 -12.64 -2.49 -12.57
N SER A 9 -11.50 -1.87 -12.86
CA SER A 9 -11.12 -1.57 -14.23
C SER A 9 -11.19 -2.85 -15.07
N PRO A 10 -11.68 -2.78 -16.32
CA PRO A 10 -12.03 -3.96 -17.10
C PRO A 10 -10.83 -4.90 -17.36
N SER A 11 -9.58 -4.41 -17.29
CA SER A 11 -8.38 -5.22 -17.49
C SER A 11 -7.79 -5.84 -16.21
N MET A 12 -8.10 -5.27 -15.03
CA MET A 12 -7.61 -5.77 -13.73
C MET A 12 -8.43 -6.97 -13.23
N GLY A 13 -9.73 -7.01 -13.53
CA GLY A 13 -10.66 -8.08 -13.16
C GLY A 13 -10.18 -9.51 -13.42
N PRO A 14 -9.73 -9.89 -14.63
CA PRO A 14 -9.33 -11.27 -14.93
C PRO A 14 -8.01 -11.70 -14.26
N LEU A 15 -7.14 -10.76 -13.88
CA LEU A 15 -5.92 -11.06 -13.14
C LEU A 15 -6.19 -11.16 -11.65
N LEU A 16 -6.97 -10.23 -11.09
CA LEU A 16 -7.39 -10.27 -9.69
C LEU A 16 -8.23 -11.51 -9.39
N ALA A 17 -9.03 -12.01 -10.34
CA ALA A 17 -9.81 -13.24 -10.19
C ALA A 17 -8.95 -14.52 -10.04
N LYS A 18 -7.68 -14.50 -10.47
CA LYS A 18 -6.75 -15.62 -10.29
C LYS A 18 -5.97 -15.54 -8.98
N LEU A 19 -6.05 -14.40 -8.28
CA LEU A 19 -5.34 -14.15 -7.04
C LEU A 19 -6.21 -14.53 -5.82
N PRO A 20 -5.60 -14.90 -4.69
CA PRO A 20 -6.36 -15.18 -3.48
C PRO A 20 -7.12 -13.93 -3.03
N LYS A 21 -8.38 -14.13 -2.66
CA LYS A 21 -9.29 -13.05 -2.26
C LYS A 21 -8.76 -12.34 -1.01
N LEU A 22 -8.63 -11.02 -1.10
CA LEU A 22 -8.19 -10.17 0.00
C LEU A 22 -9.39 -9.52 0.72
N PRO A 23 -9.31 -9.31 2.04
CA PRO A 23 -10.33 -8.56 2.78
C PRO A 23 -10.33 -7.09 2.34
N HIS A 24 -11.51 -6.47 2.27
CA HIS A 24 -11.62 -5.06 1.94
C HIS A 24 -11.38 -4.20 3.19
N VAL A 25 -10.47 -3.22 3.08
CA VAL A 25 -10.14 -2.27 4.15
C VAL A 25 -10.66 -0.89 3.76
N ALA A 26 -11.45 -0.25 4.63
CA ALA A 26 -12.20 0.97 4.33
C ALA A 26 -11.35 2.20 3.99
N ALA A 27 -10.04 2.16 4.25
CA ALA A 27 -9.09 3.23 3.93
C ALA A 27 -8.31 2.98 2.63
N THR A 28 -8.66 1.95 1.85
CA THR A 28 -7.91 1.56 0.65
C THR A 28 -8.73 1.74 -0.62
N ASP A 29 -8.08 2.33 -1.63
CA ASP A 29 -8.57 2.40 -3.00
C ASP A 29 -7.79 1.42 -3.88
N PRO A 30 -8.13 0.11 -3.87
CA PRO A 30 -7.39 -0.91 -4.62
C PRO A 30 -7.39 -0.68 -6.14
N GLU A 31 -8.32 0.13 -6.64
CA GLU A 31 -8.41 0.51 -8.05
C GLU A 31 -7.40 1.61 -8.43
N ARG A 32 -7.03 2.47 -7.47
CA ARG A 32 -6.13 3.63 -7.68
C ARG A 32 -4.72 3.38 -7.17
N SER A 33 -4.51 2.43 -6.27
CA SER A 33 -3.18 2.06 -5.79
C SER A 33 -3.06 0.55 -5.69
N VAL A 34 -2.39 -0.07 -6.66
CA VAL A 34 -2.04 -1.50 -6.62
C VAL A 34 -1.18 -1.83 -5.39
N LEU A 35 -0.39 -0.88 -4.89
CA LEU A 35 0.43 -1.07 -3.69
C LEU A 35 -0.40 -1.30 -2.43
N ASP A 36 -1.62 -0.75 -2.37
CA ASP A 36 -2.50 -0.96 -1.23
C ASP A 36 -3.00 -2.41 -1.17
N LEU A 37 -3.20 -3.07 -2.32
CA LEU A 37 -3.50 -4.51 -2.37
C LEU A 37 -2.37 -5.34 -1.75
N PHE A 38 -1.12 -5.02 -2.06
CA PHE A 38 0.04 -5.71 -1.48
C PHE A 38 0.15 -5.47 0.03
N ARG A 39 -0.13 -4.25 0.51
CA ARG A 39 -0.16 -3.95 1.94
C ARG A 39 -1.25 -4.73 2.67
N VAL A 40 -2.44 -4.85 2.08
CA VAL A 40 -3.54 -5.65 2.64
C VAL A 40 -3.18 -7.14 2.65
N ALA A 41 -2.53 -7.66 1.60
CA ALA A 41 -2.04 -9.03 1.57
C ALA A 41 -1.03 -9.32 2.68
N ILE A 42 -0.08 -8.41 2.91
CA ILE A 42 0.88 -8.50 4.03
C ILE A 42 0.15 -8.46 5.37
N ALA A 43 -0.84 -7.57 5.51
CA ALA A 43 -1.62 -7.45 6.73
C ALA A 43 -2.36 -8.76 7.06
N GLN A 44 -2.96 -9.42 6.07
CA GLN A 44 -3.62 -10.71 6.26
C GLN A 44 -2.65 -11.77 6.80
N ILE A 45 -1.45 -11.88 6.20
CA ILE A 45 -0.42 -12.85 6.64
C ILE A 45 -0.02 -12.62 8.09
N ILE A 46 0.13 -11.36 8.49
CA ILE A 46 0.52 -11.02 9.86
C ILE A 46 -0.60 -11.33 10.84
N VAL A 47 -1.86 -11.10 10.47
CA VAL A 47 -3.03 -11.45 11.30
C VAL A 47 -3.16 -12.97 11.45
N ASP A 48 -2.89 -13.75 10.40
CA ASP A 48 -2.86 -15.22 10.46
C ASP A 48 -1.72 -15.73 11.38
N GLY A 49 -0.61 -15.01 11.38
CA GLY A 49 0.52 -15.17 12.29
C GLY A 49 0.14 -14.90 13.75
N ILE A 50 -0.41 -13.72 13.97
CA ILE A 50 -0.65 -13.05 15.25
C ILE A 50 -2.14 -12.61 15.30
N PRO A 51 -3.05 -13.49 15.75
CA PRO A 51 -4.49 -13.23 15.70
C PRO A 51 -4.96 -12.14 16.68
N THR A 52 -4.06 -11.54 17.45
CA THR A 52 -4.37 -10.43 18.36
C THR A 52 -4.43 -9.07 17.67
N LEU A 53 -3.97 -8.97 16.41
CA LEU A 53 -3.96 -7.72 15.65
C LEU A 53 -5.14 -7.67 14.67
N THR A 54 -5.67 -6.47 14.45
CA THR A 54 -6.66 -6.20 13.39
C THR A 54 -5.95 -5.80 12.09
N ILE A 55 -6.55 -6.12 10.94
CA ILE A 55 -6.01 -5.80 9.61
C ILE A 55 -5.67 -4.30 9.49
N ASP A 56 -6.55 -3.40 9.95
CA ASP A 56 -6.38 -1.95 9.85
C ASP A 56 -5.12 -1.46 10.60
N GLN A 57 -4.91 -1.97 11.82
CA GLN A 57 -3.72 -1.64 12.60
C GLN A 57 -2.45 -2.10 11.91
N VAL A 58 -2.47 -3.30 11.32
CA VAL A 58 -1.30 -3.83 10.61
C VAL A 58 -1.05 -3.04 9.35
N TYR A 59 -2.09 -2.67 8.61
CA TYR A 59 -2.01 -1.85 7.41
C TYR A 59 -1.27 -0.52 7.67
N ASP A 60 -1.61 0.17 8.76
CA ASP A 60 -0.93 1.41 9.18
C ASP A 60 0.54 1.19 9.61
N GLY A 61 0.89 -0.05 9.95
CA GLY A 61 2.23 -0.46 10.32
C GLY A 61 3.09 -1.00 9.18
N VAL A 62 2.54 -1.12 7.96
CA VAL A 62 3.30 -1.54 6.78
C VAL A 62 4.01 -0.33 6.17
N ASP A 63 5.32 -0.25 6.40
CA ASP A 63 6.18 0.76 5.78
C ASP A 63 6.80 0.22 4.48
N PHE A 64 7.19 1.13 3.60
CA PHE A 64 7.98 0.75 2.42
C PHE A 64 9.39 0.38 2.84
N GLY A 65 9.90 -0.70 2.26
CA GLY A 65 11.22 -1.21 2.56
C GLY A 65 12.33 -0.26 2.12
N LYS A 66 13.47 -0.35 2.81
CA LYS A 66 14.73 0.27 2.39
C LYS A 66 15.50 -0.72 1.51
N LYS A 67 16.58 -0.25 0.88
CA LYS A 67 17.40 -0.97 -0.13
C LYS A 67 17.34 -2.51 -0.03
N GLY A 68 16.68 -3.12 -1.02
CA GLY A 68 16.65 -4.59 -1.20
C GLY A 68 15.33 -5.26 -0.81
N ASN A 69 14.46 -4.59 -0.03
CA ASN A 69 13.17 -5.11 0.39
C ASN A 69 12.04 -4.18 -0.08
N ASP A 70 10.89 -4.73 -0.48
CA ASP A 70 9.77 -3.94 -0.97
C ASP A 70 8.95 -3.34 0.17
N PHE A 71 8.65 -4.15 1.18
CA PHE A 71 7.90 -3.74 2.36
C PHE A 71 8.62 -4.14 3.64
N THR A 72 8.44 -3.35 4.69
CA THR A 72 8.98 -3.63 6.01
C THR A 72 7.95 -3.31 7.07
N VAL A 73 7.76 -4.25 7.99
CA VAL A 73 6.86 -4.09 9.12
C VAL A 73 7.67 -4.06 10.40
N ALA A 74 7.55 -2.95 11.14
CA ALA A 74 8.16 -2.80 12.44
C ALA A 74 7.19 -3.29 13.53
N LEU A 75 7.43 -4.49 14.08
CA LEU A 75 6.61 -5.06 15.15
C LEU A 75 6.46 -4.17 16.39
N PRO A 76 7.47 -3.36 16.81
CA PRO A 76 7.32 -2.44 17.94
C PRO A 76 6.21 -1.40 17.75
N ARG A 77 5.80 -1.11 16.50
CA ARG A 77 4.73 -0.14 16.20
C ARG A 77 3.37 -0.58 16.74
N PHE A 78 3.16 -1.88 16.89
CA PHE A 78 1.90 -2.45 17.37
C PHE A 78 1.78 -2.51 18.91
N LYS A 79 2.83 -2.10 19.66
CA LYS A 79 2.83 -2.07 21.14
C LYS A 79 2.35 -3.39 21.78
N LEU A 80 2.70 -4.52 21.18
CA LEU A 80 2.35 -5.84 21.69
C LEU A 80 3.08 -6.11 23.02
N LYS A 81 2.37 -6.69 24.00
CA LYS A 81 2.95 -7.11 25.28
C LYS A 81 3.73 -8.41 25.08
N GLY A 82 5.02 -8.33 24.73
CA GLY A 82 5.88 -9.51 24.57
C GLY A 82 7.22 -9.22 23.88
N LYS A 83 8.02 -10.26 23.64
CA LYS A 83 9.26 -10.15 22.87
C LYS A 83 8.94 -10.11 21.37
N PRO A 84 9.26 -9.03 20.63
CA PRO A 84 8.93 -8.90 19.21
C PRO A 84 9.57 -9.99 18.34
N ASP A 85 10.77 -10.46 18.69
CA ASP A 85 11.48 -11.52 17.95
C ASP A 85 10.72 -12.86 17.90
N ALA A 86 9.97 -13.19 18.96
CA ALA A 86 9.19 -14.42 19.00
C ALA A 86 8.00 -14.36 18.04
N PHE A 87 7.35 -13.20 17.95
CA PHE A 87 6.24 -12.98 17.02
C PHE A 87 6.71 -12.97 15.56
N ALA A 88 7.89 -12.41 15.27
CA ALA A 88 8.47 -12.43 13.93
C ALA A 88 8.67 -13.88 13.44
N LYS A 89 9.24 -14.74 14.29
CA LYS A 89 9.44 -16.16 13.98
C LYS A 89 8.14 -16.90 13.76
N GLN A 90 7.13 -16.65 14.59
CA GLN A 90 5.81 -17.27 14.43
C GLN A 90 5.14 -16.90 13.10
N VAL A 91 5.29 -15.64 12.65
CA VAL A 91 4.77 -15.21 11.35
C VAL A 91 5.50 -15.95 10.22
N ILE A 92 6.82 -16.14 10.30
CA ILE A 92 7.60 -16.85 9.28
C ILE A 92 7.31 -18.36 9.26
N GLU A 93 7.13 -18.98 10.42
CA GLU A 93 6.78 -20.41 10.49
C GLU A 93 5.44 -20.71 9.82
N LYS A 94 4.49 -19.78 9.91
CA LYS A 94 3.19 -19.89 9.25
C LYS A 94 3.16 -19.30 7.83
N PHE A 95 4.21 -18.57 7.45
CA PHE A 95 4.26 -17.91 6.15
C PHE A 95 4.31 -18.95 5.04
N GLN A 96 3.37 -18.86 4.11
CA GLN A 96 3.39 -19.61 2.87
C GLN A 96 3.55 -18.64 1.71
N PRO A 97 4.57 -18.83 0.84
CA PRO A 97 4.70 -18.05 -0.38
C PRO A 97 3.43 -18.13 -1.20
N ASN A 98 2.93 -16.97 -1.65
CA ASN A 98 1.72 -16.88 -2.45
C ASN A 98 1.99 -16.05 -3.72
N GLU A 99 0.94 -15.79 -4.51
CA GLU A 99 1.09 -15.04 -5.76
C GLU A 99 1.35 -13.53 -5.52
N TRP A 100 1.11 -13.04 -4.30
CA TRP A 100 1.36 -11.67 -3.87
C TRP A 100 2.79 -11.48 -3.33
N ILE A 101 3.25 -12.40 -2.49
CA ILE A 101 4.49 -12.30 -1.70
C ILE A 101 5.35 -13.54 -1.98
N GLU A 102 6.57 -13.29 -2.40
CA GLU A 102 7.54 -14.30 -2.80
C GLU A 102 8.35 -14.81 -1.61
N SER A 103 8.86 -13.90 -0.77
CA SER A 103 9.65 -14.25 0.39
C SER A 103 9.40 -13.30 1.57
N ALA A 104 9.64 -13.83 2.78
CA ALA A 104 9.57 -13.08 4.03
C ALA A 104 10.81 -13.39 4.88
N VAL A 105 11.48 -12.35 5.37
CA VAL A 105 12.71 -12.45 6.18
C VAL A 105 12.51 -11.69 7.48
N SER A 106 12.80 -12.32 8.62
CA SER A 106 12.79 -11.65 9.92
C SER A 106 14.20 -11.20 10.26
N GLU A 107 14.35 -9.91 10.54
CA GLU A 107 15.58 -9.34 11.08
C GLU A 107 15.27 -8.72 12.45
N GLY A 108 15.33 -9.56 13.49
CA GLY A 108 15.06 -9.18 14.88
C GLY A 108 13.66 -8.62 15.10
N ILE A 109 13.53 -7.30 15.10
CA ILE A 109 12.26 -6.58 15.33
C ILE A 109 11.52 -6.20 14.03
N PHE A 110 12.17 -6.41 12.88
CA PHE A 110 11.64 -6.08 11.57
C PHE A 110 11.27 -7.34 10.79
N LEU A 111 10.15 -7.26 10.07
CA LEU A 111 9.76 -8.23 9.06
C LEU A 111 9.91 -7.59 7.69
N HIS A 112 10.75 -8.16 6.85
CA HIS A 112 10.97 -7.73 5.49
C HIS A 112 10.19 -8.65 4.55
N PHE A 113 9.42 -8.05 3.64
CA PHE A 113 8.65 -8.79 2.65
C PHE A 113 9.12 -8.40 1.25
N GLN A 114 9.30 -9.43 0.42
CA GLN A 114 9.59 -9.28 -1.00
C GLN A 114 8.36 -9.71 -1.80
N VAL A 115 7.84 -8.82 -2.63
CA VAL A 115 6.66 -9.10 -3.44
C VAL A 115 7.05 -9.73 -4.76
N ARG A 116 6.14 -10.52 -5.32
CA ARG A 116 6.36 -11.15 -6.62
C ARG A 116 6.39 -10.06 -7.71
N THR A 117 7.58 -9.79 -8.24
CA THR A 117 7.80 -8.72 -9.23
C THR A 117 6.96 -8.90 -10.49
N THR A 118 6.73 -10.14 -10.94
CA THR A 118 5.91 -10.43 -12.13
C THR A 118 4.46 -10.01 -11.94
N THR A 119 3.89 -10.26 -10.77
CA THR A 119 2.51 -9.87 -10.42
C THR A 119 2.41 -8.36 -10.27
N LEU A 120 3.35 -7.75 -9.53
CA LEU A 120 3.38 -6.30 -9.33
C LEU A 120 3.48 -5.53 -10.66
N ASN A 121 4.37 -5.96 -11.57
CA ASN A 121 4.56 -5.32 -12.86
C ASN A 121 3.29 -5.40 -13.72
N ARG A 122 2.67 -6.58 -13.79
CA ARG A 122 1.44 -6.76 -14.58
C ARG A 122 0.29 -5.93 -14.06
N LEU A 123 0.08 -5.93 -12.74
CA LEU A 123 -0.99 -5.15 -12.13
C LEU A 123 -0.75 -3.64 -12.30
N THR A 124 0.47 -3.17 -12.04
CA THR A 124 0.81 -1.74 -12.18
C THR A 124 0.70 -1.26 -13.62
N LEU A 125 1.23 -2.01 -14.60
CA LEU A 125 1.16 -1.62 -16.01
C LEU A 125 -0.27 -1.62 -16.54
N ASN A 126 -1.07 -2.60 -16.15
CA ASN A 126 -2.49 -2.64 -16.53
C ASN A 126 -3.28 -1.50 -15.90
N GLN A 127 -2.98 -1.18 -14.65
CA GLN A 127 -3.57 -0.04 -13.96
C GLN A 127 -3.23 1.27 -14.66
N ILE A 128 -1.96 1.49 -15.03
CA ILE A 128 -1.53 2.66 -15.79
C ILE A 128 -2.26 2.71 -17.14
N ASN A 129 -2.30 1.60 -17.87
CA ASN A 129 -2.96 1.53 -19.16
C ASN A 129 -4.45 1.89 -19.06
N ASP A 130 -5.15 1.34 -18.05
CA ASP A 130 -6.58 1.61 -17.86
C ASP A 130 -6.84 3.05 -17.43
N LEU A 131 -6.06 3.59 -16.50
CA LEU A 131 -6.22 4.96 -16.00
C LEU A 131 -5.65 6.03 -16.96
N THR A 132 -4.93 5.65 -18.00
CA THR A 132 -4.41 6.56 -19.02
C THR A 132 -5.28 6.56 -20.28
N TYR A 133 -5.70 5.39 -20.74
CA TYR A 133 -6.38 5.24 -22.04
C TYR A 133 -7.85 4.86 -21.95
N ASN A 134 -8.28 4.23 -20.84
CA ASN A 134 -9.64 3.70 -20.68
C ASN A 134 -10.47 4.48 -19.63
N THR A 135 -10.16 5.76 -19.41
CA THR A 135 -10.91 6.60 -18.47
C THR A 135 -12.21 7.08 -19.11
N ALA A 136 -13.28 7.13 -18.31
CA ALA A 136 -14.58 7.65 -18.76
C ALA A 136 -14.52 9.14 -19.14
N SER A 137 -13.56 9.87 -18.56
CA SER A 137 -13.33 11.31 -18.80
C SER A 137 -12.52 11.59 -20.07
N GLY A 138 -11.83 10.59 -20.63
CA GLY A 138 -10.95 10.76 -21.81
C GLY A 138 -9.62 11.48 -21.53
N GLU A 139 -9.34 11.83 -20.27
CA GLU A 139 -8.08 12.40 -19.79
C GLU A 139 -7.30 11.38 -18.93
N PRO A 140 -5.96 11.44 -18.88
CA PRO A 140 -5.17 10.55 -18.04
C PRO A 140 -5.36 10.89 -16.55
N GLU A 141 -5.97 9.98 -15.80
CA GLU A 141 -6.28 10.15 -14.37
C GLU A 141 -5.32 9.41 -13.43
N TYR A 142 -4.30 8.74 -13.98
CA TYR A 142 -3.30 8.05 -13.18
C TYR A 142 -2.54 9.02 -12.26
N GLY A 143 -2.43 8.68 -10.98
CA GLY A 143 -1.73 9.49 -9.98
C GLY A 143 -2.54 10.64 -9.38
N ILE A 144 -3.85 10.75 -9.68
CA ILE A 144 -4.75 11.75 -9.08
C ILE A 144 -5.57 11.11 -7.96
N ASN A 145 -5.62 11.74 -6.78
CA ASN A 145 -6.54 11.38 -5.71
C ASN A 145 -7.67 12.42 -5.57
N THR A 146 -8.86 11.95 -5.20
CA THR A 146 -10.04 12.80 -4.97
C THR A 146 -10.34 13.00 -3.49
N LEU A 147 -9.50 12.45 -2.59
CA LEU A 147 -9.65 12.49 -1.13
C LEU A 147 -9.69 13.91 -0.54
N GLY A 148 -9.46 14.96 -1.34
CA GLY A 148 -9.58 16.37 -0.96
C GLY A 148 -10.77 17.12 -1.55
N LYS A 149 -11.61 16.51 -2.41
CA LYS A 149 -12.76 17.20 -3.00
C LYS A 149 -13.95 17.16 -2.02
N GLY A 150 -14.20 18.26 -1.32
CA GLY A 150 -15.47 18.48 -0.59
C GLY A 150 -15.39 18.77 0.92
N GLN A 151 -14.21 18.87 1.53
CA GLN A 151 -14.12 19.42 2.90
C GLN A 151 -14.04 20.96 2.84
N GLU A 152 -15.18 21.62 2.66
CA GLU A 152 -15.33 23.10 2.62
C GLU A 152 -15.00 23.81 3.95
N GLY A 153 -14.46 23.12 4.97
CA GLY A 153 -14.07 23.70 6.25
C GLY A 153 -12.61 23.46 6.68
N HIS A 154 -11.87 22.60 5.98
CA HIS A 154 -10.45 22.36 6.26
C HIS A 154 -9.62 22.82 5.07
N HIS A 155 -9.39 24.14 4.97
CA HIS A 155 -8.26 24.65 4.21
C HIS A 155 -6.98 24.06 4.83
N ARG A 156 -6.49 22.95 4.26
CA ARG A 156 -5.08 22.59 4.40
C ARG A 156 -4.29 23.64 3.64
N ILE A 157 -3.94 24.73 4.32
CA ILE A 157 -2.94 25.67 3.85
C ILE A 157 -1.62 24.89 3.83
N LEU A 158 -1.30 24.32 2.67
CA LEU A 158 0.07 23.87 2.40
C LEU A 158 0.87 25.15 2.18
N ILE A 159 1.52 25.64 3.23
CA ILE A 159 2.55 26.68 3.09
C ILE A 159 3.75 25.99 2.44
N THR A 160 3.79 25.99 1.12
CA THR A 160 4.97 25.60 0.36
C THR A 160 5.84 26.85 0.22
N GLU A 161 6.79 27.04 1.13
CA GLU A 161 7.82 28.06 0.92
C GLU A 161 8.73 27.62 -0.21
N HIS A 162 8.49 28.16 -1.41
CA HIS A 162 9.44 28.10 -2.51
C HIS A 162 10.61 29.03 -2.17
N CYS A 163 11.83 28.47 -2.14
CA CYS A 163 13.08 29.20 -1.97
C CYS A 163 13.17 30.33 -3.02
N GLN A 164 12.85 31.56 -2.64
CA GLN A 164 13.14 32.74 -3.44
C GLN A 164 14.62 33.04 -3.30
N ILE A 165 15.39 32.68 -4.33
CA ILE A 165 16.78 33.09 -4.50
C ILE A 165 16.80 34.63 -4.56
N LEU A 166 17.37 35.26 -3.54
CA LEU A 166 17.55 36.71 -3.49
C LEU A 166 18.45 37.18 -4.65
N PRO A 167 18.10 38.25 -5.38
CA PRO A 167 18.99 38.83 -6.38
C PRO A 167 20.17 39.52 -5.68
N CYS A 168 21.40 39.11 -6.04
CA CYS A 168 22.63 39.84 -5.71
C CYS A 168 22.51 41.30 -6.15
N ARG A 169 22.36 42.21 -5.18
CA ARG A 169 22.49 43.66 -5.43
C ARG A 169 23.97 43.97 -5.62
N THR A 170 24.32 44.31 -6.86
CA THR A 170 25.60 44.92 -7.23
C THR A 170 25.80 46.21 -6.44
N LEU A 171 26.86 46.27 -5.64
CA LEU A 171 27.39 47.50 -5.04
C LEU A 171 27.98 48.35 -6.18
N ALA A 172 27.52 49.59 -6.28
CA ALA A 172 28.17 50.66 -7.03
C ALA A 172 28.48 51.80 -6.05
#